data_AF-J6F6W3-F1
#
_entry.id   AF-J6F6W3-F1
#
_cell.length_a   1.000
_cell.length_b   1.000
_cell.length_c   1.000
_cell.angle_alpha   90.00
_cell.angle_beta   90.00
_cell.angle_gamma   90.00
#
_symmetry.space_group_name_H-M   'P 1'
#
loop_
_entity.id
_entity.type
_entity.pdbx_description
1 polymer ?
#
loop_
_entity_poly.entity_id
_entity_poly.type
_entity_poly.pdbx_seq_one_letter_code
_entity_poly.pdbx_strand_id
1 'polypeptide(L)'
;MLLSTLLTALSSAALTAAQLVPIGFQIQGSNYCMDVRDGVSEIGAVVQIWECHGGPYQRWVVEYPTRVLDPGDLMGESQFSRIRWAGSQVDMEHSGYCLGFKTKDDEPFATADPDSLWMTDLVLVDCARDGVGWYLHPQNKLCAYHHNGKDSYCMQLDGPANNGVKVLVVAPSWNEMAARWVS
;
A
#
# COMPACT_ATOMS: atom_id res chain seq x y z
N MET A 1 9.02 -50.99 41.79
CA MET A 1 7.84 -50.29 41.23
C MET A 1 7.76 -48.97 42.00
N LEU A 2 8.16 -47.84 41.42
CA LEU A 2 7.32 -47.07 40.49
C LEU A 2 8.19 -46.29 39.49
N LEU A 3 7.92 -46.53 38.21
CA LEU A 3 8.17 -45.60 37.10
C LEU A 3 7.27 -44.36 37.30
N SER A 4 7.79 -43.15 37.08
CA SER A 4 6.97 -42.01 36.62
C SER A 4 7.89 -40.94 36.02
N THR A 5 8.18 -41.06 34.72
CA THR A 5 7.67 -40.19 33.64
C THR A 5 8.36 -38.82 33.56
N LEU A 6 9.39 -38.79 32.73
CA LEU A 6 9.95 -37.61 32.07
C LEU A 6 8.81 -36.91 31.31
N LEU A 7 8.44 -35.67 31.68
CA LEU A 7 7.64 -34.82 30.82
C LEU A 7 8.61 -33.87 30.10
N THR A 8 9.01 -34.23 28.89
CA THR A 8 9.65 -33.27 27.99
C THR A 8 8.61 -32.21 27.67
N ALA A 9 8.82 -30.99 28.16
CA ALA A 9 8.05 -29.84 27.70
C ALA A 9 8.28 -29.72 26.20
N LEU A 10 7.25 -30.02 25.41
CA LEU A 10 7.19 -29.64 24.00
C LEU A 10 7.21 -28.12 24.00
N SER A 11 8.36 -27.54 23.70
CA SER A 11 8.43 -26.11 23.39
C SER A 11 7.54 -25.91 22.18
N SER A 12 6.39 -25.27 22.38
CA SER A 12 5.57 -24.77 21.29
C SER A 12 6.47 -23.86 20.46
N ALA A 13 6.84 -24.30 19.26
CA ALA A 13 7.39 -23.39 18.28
C ALA A 13 6.27 -22.39 17.99
N ALA A 14 6.35 -21.20 18.59
CA ALA A 14 5.53 -20.08 18.19
C ALA A 14 5.77 -19.92 16.69
N LEU A 15 4.72 -20.12 15.89
CA LEU A 15 4.74 -19.62 14.52
C LEU A 15 5.02 -18.12 14.67
N THR A 16 6.23 -17.68 14.33
CA THR A 16 6.49 -16.27 14.13
C THR A 16 5.51 -15.83 13.06
N ALA A 17 4.55 -14.96 13.43
CA ALA A 17 3.83 -14.18 12.45
C ALA A 17 4.87 -13.64 11.47
N ALA A 18 4.68 -13.84 10.16
CA ALA A 18 5.57 -13.29 9.16
C ALA A 18 5.75 -11.81 9.51
N GLN A 19 6.95 -11.46 9.96
CA GLN A 19 7.20 -10.15 10.54
C GLN A 19 6.97 -9.18 9.37
N LEU A 20 5.91 -8.40 9.45
CA LEU A 20 5.53 -7.41 8.45
C LEU A 20 6.60 -6.30 8.49
N VAL A 21 7.77 -6.54 7.89
CA VAL A 21 8.87 -5.56 7.95
C VAL A 21 8.46 -4.36 7.10
N PRO A 22 8.41 -3.15 7.67
CA PRO A 22 8.10 -1.98 6.87
C PRO A 22 9.20 -1.71 5.84
N ILE A 23 8.80 -1.42 4.61
CA ILE A 23 9.65 -1.07 3.48
C ILE A 23 9.48 0.42 3.15
N GLY A 24 10.47 1.00 2.47
CA GLY A 24 10.37 2.33 1.88
C GLY A 24 10.23 2.22 0.37
N PHE A 25 9.25 2.90 -0.23
CA PHE A 25 9.16 2.97 -1.69
C PHE A 25 9.98 4.15 -2.19
N GLN A 26 11.15 3.86 -2.77
CA GLN A 26 12.05 4.86 -3.34
C GLN A 26 11.82 5.00 -4.85
N ILE A 27 11.84 6.23 -5.35
CA ILE A 27 11.82 6.48 -6.80
C ILE A 27 13.12 5.96 -7.41
N GLN A 28 13.00 5.07 -8.40
CA GLN A 28 14.12 4.40 -9.05
C GLN A 28 15.11 5.44 -9.61
N GLY A 29 16.37 5.37 -9.16
CA GLY A 29 17.44 6.27 -9.61
C GLY A 29 17.49 7.63 -8.91
N SER A 30 16.82 7.80 -7.77
CA SER A 30 16.85 9.03 -6.96
C SER A 30 17.03 8.72 -5.47
N ASN A 31 17.09 9.73 -4.58
CA ASN A 31 17.05 9.57 -3.11
C ASN A 31 15.71 10.03 -2.51
N TYR A 32 14.61 9.92 -3.26
CA TYR A 32 13.28 10.33 -2.81
C TYR A 32 12.39 9.11 -2.53
N CYS A 33 11.70 9.14 -1.41
CA CYS A 33 10.84 8.07 -0.90
C CYS A 33 9.39 8.54 -0.81
N MET A 34 8.45 7.61 -0.97
CA MET A 34 7.03 7.81 -0.72
C MET A 34 6.82 8.14 0.76
N ASP A 35 6.13 9.26 1.01
CA ASP A 35 6.06 9.92 2.30
C ASP A 35 4.64 10.42 2.55
N VAL A 36 4.10 10.18 3.75
CA VAL A 36 2.87 10.83 4.20
C VAL A 36 3.21 12.24 4.66
N ARG A 37 2.66 13.26 3.98
CA ARG A 37 3.03 14.64 4.20
C ARG A 37 2.89 15.05 5.66
N ASP A 38 3.98 15.58 6.20
CA ASP A 38 4.12 16.03 7.58
C ASP A 38 3.77 14.97 8.64
N GLY A 39 3.62 13.70 8.23
CA GLY A 39 3.18 12.61 9.09
C GLY A 39 1.74 12.69 9.57
N VAL A 40 0.87 13.37 8.82
CA VAL A 40 -0.54 13.52 9.19
C VAL A 40 -1.23 12.15 9.17
N SER A 41 -1.68 11.70 10.35
CA SER A 41 -2.40 10.44 10.55
C SER A 41 -3.91 10.64 10.42
N GLU A 42 -4.39 11.04 9.23
CA GLU A 42 -5.80 11.29 8.97
C GLU A 42 -6.21 10.74 7.60
N ILE A 43 -7.48 10.36 7.45
CA ILE A 43 -8.03 10.00 6.14
C ILE A 43 -7.98 11.24 5.25
N GLY A 44 -7.52 11.08 4.00
CA GLY A 44 -7.28 12.16 3.07
C GLY A 44 -5.91 12.83 3.21
N ALA A 45 -5.08 12.41 4.18
CA ALA A 45 -3.70 12.88 4.28
C ALA A 45 -2.95 12.59 2.97
N VAL A 46 -2.32 13.61 2.41
CA VAL A 46 -1.72 13.52 1.07
C VAL A 46 -0.39 12.79 1.11
N VAL A 47 -0.20 11.91 0.13
CA VAL A 47 1.08 11.25 -0.11
C VAL A 47 1.92 12.09 -1.07
N GLN A 48 3.19 12.22 -0.72
CA GLN A 48 4.19 12.98 -1.45
C GLN A 48 5.46 12.14 -1.61
N ILE A 49 6.46 12.75 -2.24
CA ILE A 49 7.83 12.31 -2.09
C ILE A 49 8.63 13.27 -1.21
N TRP A 50 9.52 12.69 -0.42
CA TRP A 50 10.48 13.41 0.40
C TRP A 50 11.81 12.67 0.40
N GLU A 51 12.91 13.38 0.67
CA GLU A 51 14.22 12.76 0.77
C GLU A 51 14.18 11.57 1.73
N CYS A 52 14.73 10.44 1.29
CA CYS A 52 14.71 9.20 2.04
C CYS A 52 15.47 9.37 3.36
N HIS A 53 14.78 9.18 4.49
CA HIS A 53 15.37 9.18 5.82
C HIS A 53 14.92 7.98 6.67
N GLY A 54 14.07 7.09 6.12
CA GLY A 54 13.62 5.85 6.78
C GLY A 54 12.74 6.09 8.01
N GLY A 55 12.27 7.33 8.21
CA GLY A 55 11.44 7.68 9.35
C GLY A 55 10.00 7.17 9.20
N PRO A 56 9.19 7.29 10.26
CA PRO A 56 7.81 6.84 10.33
C PRO A 56 6.95 7.06 9.08
N TYR A 57 7.07 8.22 8.46
CA TYR A 57 6.17 8.66 7.40
C TYR A 57 6.49 8.02 6.05
N GLN A 58 7.64 7.35 5.96
CA GLN A 58 8.16 6.67 4.77
C GLN A 58 8.12 5.15 4.90
N ARG A 59 7.48 4.63 5.95
CA ARG A 59 7.41 3.19 6.23
C ARG A 59 6.06 2.64 5.78
N TRP A 60 6.11 1.62 4.94
CA TRP A 60 4.95 1.01 4.32
C TRP A 60 4.99 -0.50 4.50
N VAL A 61 3.84 -1.15 4.59
CA VAL A 61 3.72 -2.60 4.71
C VAL A 61 2.87 -3.09 3.55
N VAL A 62 3.38 -4.07 2.81
CA VAL A 62 2.61 -4.73 1.75
C VAL A 62 1.93 -5.95 2.37
N GLU A 63 0.63 -5.85 2.56
CA GLU A 63 -0.20 -6.97 2.96
C GLU A 63 -0.62 -7.74 1.72
N TYR A 64 -0.04 -8.92 1.54
CA TYR A 64 -0.45 -9.84 0.50
C TYR A 64 -1.75 -10.53 0.90
N PRO A 65 -2.65 -10.81 -0.06
CA PRO A 65 -3.85 -11.58 0.22
C PRO A 65 -3.47 -12.98 0.71
N THR A 66 -3.85 -13.33 1.93
CA THR A 66 -3.80 -14.72 2.38
C THR A 66 -4.87 -15.47 1.59
N ARG A 67 -4.50 -16.50 0.80
CA ARG A 67 -5.47 -17.35 0.09
C ARG A 67 -6.52 -17.88 1.08
N VAL A 68 -7.72 -17.31 1.10
CA VAL A 68 -8.92 -17.99 1.59
C VAL A 68 -9.49 -18.70 0.38
N LEU A 69 -9.40 -20.03 0.39
CA LEU A 69 -10.11 -20.89 -0.56
C LEU A 69 -11.60 -20.87 -0.19
N ASP A 70 -12.28 -19.75 -0.41
CA ASP A 70 -13.76 -19.72 -0.38
C ASP A 70 -14.28 -19.72 -1.83
N PRO A 71 -14.98 -20.77 -2.30
CA PRO A 71 -15.46 -20.87 -3.67
C PRO A 71 -16.49 -19.80 -4.09
N GLY A 72 -17.00 -19.01 -3.13
CA GLY A 72 -18.03 -17.99 -3.35
C GLY A 72 -17.51 -16.60 -3.70
N ASP A 73 -16.21 -16.33 -3.57
CA ASP A 73 -15.65 -14.97 -3.68
C ASP A 73 -15.06 -14.67 -5.07
N LEU A 74 -15.72 -15.18 -6.11
CA LEU A 74 -15.25 -15.15 -7.50
C LEU A 74 -15.27 -13.75 -8.15
N MET A 75 -15.47 -12.67 -7.37
CA MET A 75 -15.44 -11.29 -7.85
C MET A 75 -14.70 -10.35 -6.89
N GLY A 76 -13.39 -10.57 -6.72
CA GLY A 76 -12.45 -9.51 -7.08
C GLY A 76 -11.90 -8.53 -6.03
N GLU A 77 -12.16 -8.63 -4.73
CA GLU A 77 -11.54 -7.72 -3.73
C GLU A 77 -10.47 -8.39 -2.86
N SER A 78 -10.56 -9.71 -2.67
CA SER A 78 -9.74 -10.51 -1.75
C SER A 78 -8.41 -11.01 -2.34
N GLN A 79 -8.01 -10.54 -3.54
CA GLN A 79 -6.81 -11.00 -4.25
C GLN A 79 -5.74 -9.93 -4.48
N PHE A 80 -5.93 -8.73 -3.94
CA PHE A 80 -4.99 -7.64 -4.16
C PHE A 80 -4.13 -7.35 -2.94
N SER A 81 -2.92 -6.84 -3.18
CA SER A 81 -2.05 -6.45 -2.09
C SER A 81 -2.47 -5.06 -1.61
N ARG A 82 -2.71 -4.92 -0.30
CA ARG A 82 -2.92 -3.60 0.31
C ARG A 82 -1.57 -3.04 0.72
N ILE A 83 -1.36 -1.75 0.48
CA ILE A 83 -0.18 -1.04 0.97
C ILE A 83 -0.61 -0.21 2.17
N ARG A 84 -0.19 -0.62 3.36
CA ARG A 84 -0.49 0.07 4.60
C ARG A 84 0.60 1.04 4.94
N TRP A 85 0.22 2.17 5.50
CA TRP A 85 1.20 3.05 6.12
C TRP A 85 1.55 2.53 7.50
N ALA A 86 2.81 2.22 7.80
CA ALA A 86 3.19 1.75 9.13
C ALA A 86 3.17 2.89 10.18
N GLY A 87 3.34 4.14 9.73
CA GLY A 87 3.34 5.30 10.61
C GLY A 87 4.46 5.28 11.66
N SER A 88 4.22 5.96 12.78
CA SER A 88 5.17 6.09 13.90
C SER A 88 5.22 4.87 14.80
N GLN A 89 4.16 4.07 14.81
CA GLN A 89 4.05 2.92 15.68
C GLN A 89 4.49 1.64 14.95
N VAL A 90 5.26 0.79 15.64
CA VAL A 90 5.71 -0.52 15.13
C VAL A 90 4.74 -1.65 15.50
N ASP A 91 3.70 -1.36 16.29
CA ASP A 91 2.57 -2.26 16.47
C ASP A 91 1.63 -2.11 15.27
N MET A 92 1.83 -3.00 14.30
CA MET A 92 1.07 -3.06 13.04
C MET A 92 -0.41 -3.43 13.22
N GLU A 93 -0.92 -3.31 14.45
CA GLU A 93 -2.28 -3.60 14.83
C GLU A 93 -3.25 -2.45 14.49
N HIS A 94 -2.78 -1.21 14.28
CA HIS A 94 -3.72 -0.07 14.20
C HIS A 94 -3.41 1.10 13.25
N SER A 95 -2.53 0.98 12.25
CA SER A 95 -2.68 1.93 11.14
C SER A 95 -3.91 1.52 10.34
N GLY A 96 -5.07 2.06 10.69
CA GLY A 96 -6.30 1.97 9.91
C GLY A 96 -6.17 2.65 8.54
N TYR A 97 -4.95 2.97 8.09
CA TYR A 97 -4.62 3.78 6.94
C TYR A 97 -3.93 2.96 5.85
N CYS A 98 -4.58 2.92 4.70
CA CYS A 98 -4.06 2.29 3.49
C CYS A 98 -3.78 3.36 2.45
N LEU A 99 -2.94 3.00 1.50
CA LEU A 99 -2.73 3.78 0.31
C LEU A 99 -3.97 3.67 -0.59
N GLY A 100 -4.55 4.82 -0.90
CA GLY A 100 -5.66 4.97 -1.84
C GLY A 100 -5.53 6.27 -2.60
N PHE A 101 -6.58 6.67 -3.30
CA PHE A 101 -6.60 7.89 -4.09
C PHE A 101 -7.91 8.64 -3.88
N LYS A 102 -7.90 9.96 -4.08
CA LYS A 102 -9.12 10.78 -4.02
C LYS A 102 -10.05 10.44 -5.19
N THR A 103 -11.36 10.58 -4.97
CA THR A 103 -12.35 10.49 -6.03
C THR A 103 -12.91 11.87 -6.38
N LYS A 104 -13.67 11.95 -7.49
CA LYS A 104 -14.24 13.20 -8.01
C LYS A 104 -15.16 13.95 -7.04
N ASP A 105 -15.73 13.26 -6.06
CA ASP A 105 -16.66 13.85 -5.10
C ASP A 105 -16.01 14.09 -3.73
N ASP A 106 -14.67 14.05 -3.62
CA ASP A 106 -13.92 14.07 -2.34
C ASP A 106 -14.34 12.95 -1.36
N GLU A 107 -15.14 11.99 -1.81
CA GLU A 107 -15.53 10.81 -1.04
C GLU A 107 -14.40 9.77 -1.11
N PRO A 108 -13.92 9.25 0.04
CA PRO A 108 -12.81 8.31 0.08
C PRO A 108 -13.29 6.90 -0.32
N PHE A 109 -13.53 6.62 -1.59
CA PHE A 109 -13.91 5.27 -2.04
C PHE A 109 -13.06 4.76 -3.20
N ALA A 110 -12.49 3.57 -3.03
CA ALA A 110 -11.70 2.83 -4.03
C ALA A 110 -12.44 2.42 -5.32
N THR A 111 -13.69 2.84 -5.51
CA THR A 111 -14.58 2.38 -6.59
C THR A 111 -14.89 3.43 -7.63
N ALA A 112 -14.50 4.70 -7.42
CA ALA A 112 -14.76 5.73 -8.42
C ALA A 112 -13.81 5.56 -9.61
N ASP A 113 -14.41 5.32 -10.76
CA ASP A 113 -13.79 5.30 -12.07
C ASP A 113 -12.99 6.60 -12.32
N PRO A 114 -11.64 6.55 -12.25
CA PRO A 114 -10.81 7.70 -12.57
C PRO A 114 -10.80 8.00 -14.08
N ASP A 115 -11.51 7.28 -14.95
CA ASP A 115 -11.73 7.76 -16.33
C ASP A 115 -12.49 9.09 -16.35
N SER A 116 -13.16 9.45 -15.24
CA SER A 116 -13.75 10.78 -15.04
C SER A 116 -12.75 11.87 -14.61
N LEU A 117 -11.49 11.51 -14.30
CA LEU A 117 -10.41 12.39 -13.84
C LEU A 117 -9.05 11.97 -14.44
N TRP A 118 -8.48 12.81 -15.30
CA TRP A 118 -7.19 12.61 -15.96
C TRP A 118 -6.01 12.30 -14.98
N MET A 119 -6.11 12.70 -13.71
CA MET A 119 -5.24 12.27 -12.60
C MET A 119 -5.92 12.56 -11.26
N THR A 120 -5.51 11.87 -10.18
CA THR A 120 -5.98 12.16 -8.83
C THR A 120 -4.91 11.94 -7.76
N ASP A 121 -4.98 12.71 -6.68
CA ASP A 121 -4.04 12.69 -5.56
C ASP A 121 -4.08 11.33 -4.85
N LEU A 122 -2.89 10.80 -4.55
CA LEU A 122 -2.71 9.65 -3.67
C LEU A 122 -2.82 10.12 -2.21
N VAL A 123 -3.60 9.39 -1.40
CA VAL A 123 -3.93 9.76 -0.02
C VAL A 123 -3.98 8.54 0.90
N LEU A 124 -4.00 8.77 2.21
CA LEU A 124 -4.40 7.77 3.18
C LEU A 124 -5.93 7.59 3.19
N VAL A 125 -6.38 6.35 3.19
CA VAL A 125 -7.80 5.95 3.24
C VAL A 125 -8.04 4.92 4.34
N ASP A 126 -9.30 4.69 4.73
CA ASP A 126 -9.63 3.61 5.67
C ASP A 126 -9.27 2.25 5.04
N CYS A 127 -8.30 1.54 5.64
CA CYS A 127 -7.86 0.25 5.15
C CYS A 127 -8.98 -0.79 5.01
N ALA A 128 -9.93 -0.79 5.94
CA ALA A 128 -10.96 -1.82 6.00
C ALA A 128 -12.02 -1.63 4.92
N ARG A 129 -12.33 -0.36 4.59
CA ARG A 129 -13.42 0.00 3.68
C ARG A 129 -12.94 0.37 2.29
N ASP A 130 -11.84 1.11 2.22
CA ASP A 130 -11.48 1.90 1.04
C ASP A 130 -10.08 1.56 0.53
N GLY A 131 -9.46 0.51 1.09
CA GLY A 131 -8.15 0.04 0.68
C GLY A 131 -8.13 -0.41 -0.77
N VAL A 132 -7.29 0.24 -1.58
CA VAL A 132 -7.10 -0.09 -2.99
C VAL A 132 -6.17 -1.30 -3.16
N GLY A 133 -6.47 -2.11 -4.16
CA GLY A 133 -5.62 -3.22 -4.57
C GLY A 133 -4.44 -2.78 -5.44
N TRP A 134 -3.22 -2.97 -4.94
CA TRP A 134 -1.98 -2.61 -5.63
C TRP A 134 -1.22 -3.83 -6.13
N TYR A 135 -0.50 -3.65 -7.25
CA TYR A 135 0.48 -4.61 -7.74
C TYR A 135 1.72 -3.92 -8.31
N LEU A 136 2.82 -4.67 -8.34
CA LEU A 136 4.05 -4.24 -9.01
C LEU A 136 4.01 -4.69 -10.47
N HIS A 137 4.02 -3.73 -11.38
CA HIS A 137 4.12 -3.95 -12.81
C HIS A 137 5.57 -4.32 -13.20
N PRO A 138 5.82 -5.17 -14.22
CA PRO A 138 7.16 -5.62 -14.63
C PRO A 138 8.18 -4.51 -14.98
N GLN A 139 7.72 -3.28 -15.20
CA GLN A 139 8.55 -2.11 -15.46
C GLN A 139 8.86 -1.29 -14.19
N ASN A 140 8.76 -1.92 -13.01
CA ASN A 140 8.90 -1.28 -11.69
C ASN A 140 7.87 -0.16 -11.44
N LYS A 141 6.67 -0.24 -12.01
CA LYS A 141 5.60 0.72 -11.72
C LYS A 141 4.69 0.14 -10.65
N LEU A 142 4.26 0.95 -9.70
CA LEU A 142 3.21 0.56 -8.75
C LEU A 142 1.87 0.99 -9.33
N CYS A 143 0.96 0.04 -9.51
CA CYS A 143 -0.32 0.29 -10.16
C CYS A 143 -1.47 -0.30 -9.36
N ALA A 144 -2.59 0.40 -9.38
CA ALA A 144 -3.86 -0.05 -8.83
C ALA A 144 -4.67 -0.77 -9.90
N TYR A 145 -5.41 -1.81 -9.49
CA TYR A 145 -6.36 -2.48 -10.40
C TYR A 145 -7.61 -1.63 -10.62
N HIS A 146 -8.08 -1.57 -11.87
CA HIS A 146 -9.41 -1.04 -12.19
C HIS A 146 -10.50 -2.10 -11.94
N HIS A 147 -11.71 -1.64 -11.62
CA HIS A 147 -12.91 -2.47 -11.56
C HIS A 147 -13.04 -3.24 -12.90
N ASN A 148 -13.07 -4.58 -12.85
CA ASN A 148 -13.03 -5.53 -13.98
C ASN A 148 -11.65 -5.97 -14.50
N GLY A 149 -10.54 -5.57 -13.88
CA GLY A 149 -9.21 -6.18 -14.09
C GLY A 149 -8.58 -6.00 -15.48
N LYS A 150 -9.11 -5.10 -16.30
CA LYS A 150 -8.62 -4.84 -17.68
C LYS A 150 -7.68 -3.66 -17.78
N ASP A 151 -7.83 -2.69 -16.88
CA ASP A 151 -7.11 -1.43 -16.87
C ASP A 151 -6.43 -1.21 -15.53
N SER A 152 -5.37 -0.41 -15.51
CA SER A 152 -4.59 -0.15 -14.30
C SER A 152 -4.20 1.32 -14.21
N TYR A 153 -4.21 1.86 -13.00
CA TYR A 153 -3.83 3.23 -12.72
C TYR A 153 -2.47 3.22 -12.04
N CYS A 154 -1.44 3.71 -12.70
CA CYS A 154 -0.09 3.67 -12.16
C CYS A 154 0.27 4.97 -11.45
N MET A 155 1.10 4.86 -10.41
CA MET A 155 1.56 6.01 -9.65
C MET A 155 2.46 6.92 -10.49
N GLN A 156 2.22 8.22 -10.39
CA GLN A 156 2.92 9.28 -11.12
C GLN A 156 3.33 10.40 -10.15
N LEU A 157 4.42 11.09 -10.44
CA LEU A 157 4.77 12.34 -9.74
C LEU A 157 4.09 13.54 -10.40
N ASP A 158 3.55 14.44 -9.58
CA ASP A 158 3.03 15.75 -10.01
C ASP A 158 4.18 16.73 -10.31
N GLY A 159 5.03 16.37 -11.27
CA GLY A 159 6.22 17.14 -11.65
C GLY A 159 7.56 16.42 -11.40
N PRO A 160 8.69 17.13 -11.52
CA PRO A 160 10.02 16.56 -11.33
C PRO A 160 10.25 16.19 -9.87
N ALA A 161 11.07 15.16 -9.62
CA ALA A 161 11.32 14.67 -8.27
C ALA A 161 11.99 15.73 -7.37
N ASN A 162 11.26 16.22 -6.38
CA ASN A 162 11.71 17.15 -5.34
C ASN A 162 10.85 16.98 -4.08
N ASN A 163 11.36 17.42 -2.93
CA ASN A 163 10.63 17.42 -1.67
C ASN A 163 9.27 18.10 -1.81
N GLY A 164 8.22 17.44 -1.33
CA GLY A 164 6.87 17.99 -1.31
C GLY A 164 6.01 17.65 -2.53
N VAL A 165 6.62 17.16 -3.61
CA VAL A 165 5.91 16.80 -4.84
C VAL A 165 4.92 15.67 -4.55
N LYS A 166 3.67 15.85 -4.98
CA LYS A 166 2.60 14.88 -4.76
C LYS A 166 2.83 13.62 -5.57
N VAL A 167 2.37 12.50 -5.03
CA VAL A 167 2.14 11.30 -5.81
C VAL A 167 0.67 11.27 -6.22
N LEU A 168 0.43 10.95 -7.48
CA LEU A 168 -0.88 10.84 -8.10
C LEU A 168 -1.05 9.43 -8.67
N VAL A 169 -2.26 9.07 -9.09
CA VAL A 169 -2.47 8.01 -10.09
C VAL A 169 -2.93 8.62 -11.40
N VAL A 170 -2.53 8.01 -12.52
CA VAL A 170 -2.91 8.44 -13.87
C VAL A 170 -3.69 7.36 -14.60
N ALA A 171 -4.54 7.78 -15.53
CA ALA A 171 -5.31 6.89 -16.39
C ALA A 171 -4.41 5.94 -17.23
N PRO A 172 -4.91 4.78 -17.68
CA PRO A 172 -4.12 3.76 -18.38
C PRO A 172 -3.37 4.30 -19.60
N SER A 173 -3.97 5.24 -20.32
CA SER A 173 -3.37 5.91 -21.49
C SER A 173 -2.12 6.74 -21.16
N TRP A 174 -1.87 7.03 -19.89
CA TRP A 174 -0.72 7.82 -19.40
C TRP A 174 0.26 6.98 -18.58
N ASN A 175 0.03 5.68 -18.42
CA ASN A 175 0.90 4.80 -17.63
C ASN A 175 2.34 4.74 -18.14
N GLU A 176 2.63 5.13 -19.37
CA GLU A 176 4.00 5.23 -19.87
C GLU A 176 4.84 6.26 -19.09
N MET A 177 4.22 7.33 -18.62
CA MET A 177 4.87 8.39 -17.85
C MET A 177 5.08 8.02 -16.39
N ALA A 178 4.33 7.02 -15.89
CA ALA A 178 4.31 6.59 -14.50
C ALA A 178 5.71 6.44 -13.90
N ALA A 179 5.82 6.88 -12.65
CA ALA A 179 7.04 6.76 -11.88
C ALA A 179 7.43 5.28 -11.69
N ARG A 180 8.74 5.05 -11.64
CA ARG A 180 9.30 3.74 -11.34
C ARG A 180 9.79 3.72 -9.89
N TRP A 181 9.51 2.64 -9.19
CA TRP A 181 9.70 2.48 -7.75
C TRP A 181 10.56 1.24 -7.45
N VAL A 182 11.37 1.35 -6.41
CA VAL A 182 12.13 0.24 -5.80
C VAL A 182 11.84 0.23 -4.30
N SER A 183 11.94 -0.94 -3.67
CA SER A 183 11.65 -1.12 -2.25
C SER A 183 12.67 -2.02 -1.57
#